data_AF-A0A2E3NNY9-F1
#
_entry.id   AF-A0A2E3NNY9-F1
#
_cell.length_a   1.000
_cell.length_b   1.000
_cell.length_c   1.000
_cell.angle_alpha   90.00
_cell.angle_beta   90.00
_cell.angle_gamma   90.00
#
_symmetry.space_group_name_H-M   'P 1'
#
loop_
_entity.id
_entity.type
_entity.pdbx_description
1 polymer ?
#
loop_
_entity_poly.entity_id
_entity_poly.type
_entity_poly.pdbx_seq_one_letter_code
_entity_poly.pdbx_strand_id
1 'polypeptide(L)'
;MAITAAMLWTLPERDEPDSAVAVSPALRAGSDQARSQQAAPPGPEPDGADVATEPDRAPSHAQAWPLYQRRQASEDLFALAQSIHENAAAGDAASMWTLGQIYDACELLAVKYGTAATLDSARQSIDVVTAAMPPQAARYHRRQFDRCRGFVEHPDQLENAEIWQTLAAEAGHPAAQLRAWVDRRLDADLGPPSLPRVASLVESGQPDALLLAPRLLRLDTQEAEPTASAINETAWALAACQLGVDCSDQGEITQIRCIWDACAPGDDVVTVLQGQVSPYVFQQARDQATRLAVAIRQGRLDDAGLVHLRVNSSASGDAITQ
;
A
#
# COMPACT_ATOMS: atom_id res chain seq x y z
N MET A 1 -26.02 -9.47 -5.27
CA MET A 1 -25.86 -8.96 -6.66
C MET A 1 -24.41 -8.54 -6.81
N ALA A 2 -23.59 -9.41 -7.41
CA ALA A 2 -22.15 -9.24 -7.52
C ALA A 2 -21.83 -8.22 -8.63
N ILE A 3 -21.05 -7.17 -8.32
CA ILE A 3 -20.42 -6.35 -9.35
C ILE A 3 -19.08 -6.98 -9.67
N THR A 4 -19.14 -7.90 -10.62
CA THR A 4 -18.03 -8.42 -11.40
C THR A 4 -17.25 -7.29 -12.07
N ALA A 5 -15.98 -7.11 -11.72
CA ALA A 5 -15.02 -6.44 -12.59
C ALA A 5 -14.56 -7.43 -13.69
N ALA A 6 -15.47 -7.75 -14.60
CA ALA A 6 -15.15 -8.38 -15.87
C ALA A 6 -15.07 -7.27 -16.92
N MET A 7 -13.86 -6.82 -17.26
CA MET A 7 -13.63 -6.12 -18.52
C MET A 7 -12.85 -7.03 -19.44
N LEU A 8 -13.53 -7.36 -20.54
CA LEU A 8 -13.08 -8.20 -21.63
C LEU A 8 -11.82 -7.63 -22.28
N TRP A 9 -10.89 -8.52 -22.55
CA TRP A 9 -9.71 -8.29 -23.37
C TRP A 9 -10.11 -8.37 -24.84
N THR A 10 -9.92 -7.28 -25.59
CA THR A 10 -9.83 -7.31 -27.05
C THR A 10 -8.62 -6.47 -27.47
N LEU A 11 -7.53 -7.13 -27.84
CA LEU A 11 -6.34 -6.50 -28.43
C LEU A 11 -6.52 -6.43 -29.95
N PRO A 12 -6.23 -5.29 -30.61
CA PRO A 12 -5.98 -5.28 -32.04
C PRO A 12 -4.50 -5.61 -32.32
N GLU A 13 -4.28 -6.52 -33.26
CA GLU A 13 -2.98 -6.92 -33.82
C GLU A 13 -2.21 -5.70 -34.37
N ARG A 14 -0.92 -5.60 -34.05
CA ARG A 14 0.03 -4.77 -34.80
C ARG A 14 1.40 -5.42 -34.93
N ASP A 15 1.87 -5.30 -36.17
CA ASP A 15 3.08 -5.82 -36.80
C ASP A 15 4.41 -5.46 -36.10
N GLU A 16 5.35 -6.42 -36.15
CA GLU A 16 6.78 -6.23 -35.91
C GLU A 16 7.41 -5.28 -36.93
N PRO A 17 8.56 -4.66 -36.58
CA PRO A 17 9.76 -5.11 -37.30
C PRO A 17 11.04 -5.23 -36.47
N ASP A 18 11.83 -6.21 -36.92
CA ASP A 18 13.27 -6.45 -36.74
C ASP A 18 14.13 -5.18 -36.64
N SER A 19 15.12 -5.20 -35.74
CA SER A 19 16.54 -5.09 -36.14
C SER A 19 17.50 -5.23 -34.96
N ALA A 20 18.42 -6.17 -35.14
CA ALA A 20 19.57 -6.46 -34.30
C ALA A 20 20.67 -5.38 -34.41
N VAL A 21 21.37 -5.10 -33.30
CA VAL A 21 22.77 -4.68 -33.34
C VAL A 21 23.56 -5.42 -32.26
N ALA A 22 24.57 -6.14 -32.72
CA ALA A 22 25.49 -6.96 -31.96
C ALA A 22 26.44 -6.14 -31.08
N VAL A 23 26.72 -6.64 -29.88
CA VAL A 23 27.84 -6.21 -29.05
C VAL A 23 28.81 -7.38 -28.95
N SER A 24 30.10 -7.13 -29.18
CA SER A 24 31.18 -8.08 -28.92
C SER A 24 32.43 -7.34 -28.41
N PRO A 25 33.30 -8.07 -27.71
CA PRO A 25 33.89 -7.57 -26.46
C PRO A 25 35.37 -7.19 -26.58
N ALA A 26 35.87 -6.43 -25.61
CA ALA A 26 37.30 -6.23 -25.41
C ALA A 26 37.72 -6.66 -24.00
N LEU A 27 38.38 -7.82 -23.94
CA LEU A 27 39.27 -8.22 -22.85
C LEU A 27 40.70 -7.80 -23.20
N ARG A 28 41.41 -7.13 -22.28
CA ARG A 28 42.66 -7.66 -21.65
C ARG A 28 43.42 -6.60 -20.85
N ALA A 29 43.86 -7.07 -19.67
CA ALA A 29 45.13 -6.86 -18.97
C ALA A 29 45.62 -5.40 -18.77
N GLY A 30 46.07 -4.96 -17.60
CA GLY A 30 46.48 -5.63 -16.37
C GLY A 30 47.60 -4.77 -15.78
N SER A 31 47.57 -4.45 -14.48
CA SER A 31 48.77 -4.10 -13.70
C SER A 31 48.42 -4.10 -12.22
N ASP A 32 49.00 -5.05 -11.50
CA ASP A 32 49.19 -4.98 -10.06
C ASP A 32 50.04 -3.76 -9.69
N GLN A 33 49.61 -2.99 -8.70
CA GLN A 33 50.57 -2.36 -7.79
C GLN A 33 49.97 -2.22 -6.39
N ALA A 34 50.54 -3.03 -5.51
CA ALA A 34 50.35 -3.01 -4.07
C ALA A 34 50.57 -1.61 -3.49
N ARG A 35 49.62 -1.14 -2.68
CA ARG A 35 49.78 0.05 -1.85
C ARG A 35 49.89 -0.34 -0.39
N SER A 36 51.12 -0.20 0.10
CA SER A 36 51.57 -0.39 1.46
C SER A 36 50.72 0.37 2.47
N GLN A 37 50.40 -0.32 3.57
CA GLN A 37 49.91 0.25 4.81
C GLN A 37 51.03 1.08 5.45
N GLN A 38 50.77 2.35 5.71
CA GLN A 38 51.60 3.18 6.58
C GLN A 38 50.75 3.68 7.74
N ALA A 39 51.14 3.24 8.94
CA ALA A 39 50.59 3.66 10.22
C ALA A 39 50.99 5.11 10.51
N ALA A 40 50.02 5.91 10.94
CA ALA A 40 50.23 7.28 11.42
C ALA A 40 50.52 7.28 12.94
N PRO A 41 51.27 8.27 13.47
CA PRO A 41 51.61 8.38 14.89
C PRO A 41 50.42 8.91 15.73
N PRO A 42 50.40 8.66 17.05
CA PRO A 42 49.28 9.06 17.91
C PRO A 42 49.31 10.57 18.17
N GLY A 43 48.19 11.25 17.86
CA GLY A 43 47.92 12.62 18.27
C GLY A 43 47.31 12.69 19.67
N PRO A 44 47.41 13.84 20.36
CA PRO A 44 46.98 13.98 21.75
C PRO A 44 45.46 13.96 21.91
N GLU A 45 45.01 13.33 22.99
CA GLU A 45 43.61 13.23 23.43
C GLU A 45 42.95 14.62 23.58
N PRO A 46 41.72 14.81 23.08
CA PRO A 46 40.82 15.81 23.60
C PRO A 46 39.96 15.19 24.73
N ASP A 47 40.12 15.76 25.93
CA ASP A 47 39.20 15.66 27.04
C ASP A 47 37.75 15.98 26.61
N GLY A 48 36.80 15.25 27.19
CA GLY A 48 35.40 15.69 27.29
C GLY A 48 34.48 15.24 26.15
N ALA A 49 34.22 13.94 26.04
CA ALA A 49 33.01 13.47 25.39
C ALA A 49 31.82 13.65 26.34
N ASP A 50 31.13 14.79 26.20
CA ASP A 50 29.74 14.90 26.59
C ASP A 50 28.98 13.72 25.97
N VAL A 51 28.40 12.88 26.83
CA VAL A 51 27.45 11.85 26.43
C VAL A 51 26.22 12.60 25.93
N ALA A 52 26.21 12.91 24.63
CA ALA A 52 25.03 13.30 23.90
C ALA A 52 24.04 12.15 24.03
N THR A 53 23.13 12.27 24.99
CA THR A 53 21.94 11.43 25.08
C THR A 53 21.16 11.73 23.80
N GLU A 54 21.14 10.78 22.86
CA GLU A 54 20.28 10.88 21.69
C GLU A 54 18.86 11.19 22.19
N PRO A 55 18.21 12.27 21.69
CA PRO A 55 16.84 12.53 22.06
C PRO A 55 16.02 11.33 21.63
N ASP A 56 15.30 10.76 22.59
CA ASP A 56 14.36 9.65 22.46
C ASP A 56 13.59 9.81 21.14
N ARG A 57 14.05 9.12 20.09
CA ARG A 57 13.44 9.21 18.77
C ARG A 57 12.14 8.45 18.90
N ALA A 58 11.05 9.19 19.12
CA ALA A 58 9.70 8.66 19.11
C ALA A 58 9.61 7.64 17.96
N PRO A 59 9.19 6.39 18.22
CA PRO A 59 9.13 5.37 17.20
C PRO A 59 8.32 5.90 16.02
N SER A 60 8.78 5.62 14.80
CA SER A 60 8.05 6.06 13.62
C SER A 60 6.61 5.52 13.69
N HIS A 61 5.62 6.25 13.18
CA HIS A 61 4.21 5.80 13.24
C HIS A 61 4.05 4.37 12.69
N ALA A 62 4.85 3.98 11.69
CA ALA A 62 4.88 2.60 11.18
C ALA A 62 5.42 1.55 12.18
N GLN A 63 6.36 1.89 13.06
CA GLN A 63 6.85 1.00 14.13
C GLN A 63 5.80 0.72 15.21
N ALA A 64 4.75 1.53 15.30
CA ALA A 64 3.62 1.30 16.19
C ALA A 64 2.65 0.20 15.72
N TRP A 65 2.81 -0.33 14.51
CA TRP A 65 1.89 -1.31 13.90
C TRP A 65 2.60 -2.62 13.48
N PRO A 66 2.98 -3.48 14.45
CA PRO A 66 3.82 -4.65 14.18
C PRO A 66 3.16 -5.68 13.26
N LEU A 67 1.84 -5.87 13.34
CA LEU A 67 1.13 -6.80 12.45
C LEU A 67 1.07 -6.30 11.01
N TYR A 68 0.95 -4.99 10.79
CA TYR A 68 1.08 -4.40 9.46
C TYR A 68 2.46 -4.71 8.87
N GLN A 69 3.54 -4.46 9.63
CA GLN A 69 4.90 -4.73 9.18
C GLN A 69 5.12 -6.22 8.86
N ARG A 70 4.65 -7.10 9.75
CA ARG A 70 4.71 -8.56 9.54
C ARG A 70 3.96 -8.97 8.27
N ARG A 71 2.78 -8.41 8.00
CA ARG A 71 2.02 -8.67 6.77
C ARG A 71 2.80 -8.26 5.52
N GLN A 72 3.34 -7.04 5.50
CA GLN A 72 4.09 -6.53 4.33
C GLN A 72 5.34 -7.38 4.04
N ALA A 73 6.06 -7.76 5.09
CA ALA A 73 7.29 -8.56 4.99
C ALA A 73 7.05 -10.06 4.76
N SER A 74 5.84 -10.58 5.00
CA SER A 74 5.61 -12.03 4.91
C SER A 74 5.66 -12.54 3.47
N GLU A 75 6.50 -13.55 3.25
CA GLU A 75 6.54 -14.38 2.05
C GLU A 75 5.50 -15.50 2.08
N ASP A 76 4.89 -15.77 3.24
CA ASP A 76 3.89 -16.81 3.44
C ASP A 76 2.73 -16.25 4.27
N LEU A 77 1.67 -15.82 3.58
CA LEU A 77 0.48 -15.24 4.24
C LEU A 77 -0.39 -16.31 4.88
N PHE A 78 -0.32 -17.56 4.42
CA PHE A 78 -1.00 -18.67 5.05
C PHE A 78 -0.40 -18.92 6.45
N ALA A 79 0.92 -19.06 6.55
CA ALA A 79 1.58 -19.23 7.84
C ALA A 79 1.35 -18.04 8.79
N LEU A 80 1.36 -16.81 8.25
CA LEU A 80 1.03 -15.62 9.05
C LEU A 80 -0.40 -15.68 9.59
N ALA A 81 -1.39 -16.00 8.74
CA ALA A 81 -2.79 -16.12 9.13
C ALA A 81 -2.96 -17.14 10.27
N GLN A 82 -2.37 -18.35 10.13
CA GLN A 82 -2.41 -19.37 11.17
C GLN A 82 -1.81 -18.87 12.50
N SER A 83 -0.73 -18.09 12.44
CA SER A 83 -0.07 -17.58 13.65
C SER A 83 -0.85 -16.49 14.40
N ILE A 84 -1.80 -15.82 13.75
CA ILE A 84 -2.58 -14.72 14.34
C ILE A 84 -4.06 -15.07 14.56
N HIS A 85 -4.50 -16.23 14.07
CA HIS A 85 -5.91 -16.64 14.11
C HIS A 85 -6.46 -16.70 15.54
N GLU A 86 -5.75 -17.35 16.46
CA GLU A 86 -6.21 -17.46 17.86
C GLU A 86 -6.37 -16.08 18.53
N ASN A 87 -5.47 -15.13 18.25
CA ASN A 87 -5.58 -13.76 18.77
C ASN A 87 -6.77 -13.02 18.15
N ALA A 88 -6.99 -13.19 16.84
CA ALA A 88 -8.16 -12.63 16.17
C ALA A 88 -9.45 -13.20 16.78
N ALA A 89 -9.54 -14.52 16.98
CA ALA A 89 -10.67 -15.18 17.62
C ALA A 89 -10.87 -14.71 19.08
N ALA A 90 -9.80 -14.32 19.77
CA ALA A 90 -9.84 -13.78 21.13
C ALA A 90 -10.25 -12.30 21.21
N GLY A 91 -10.49 -11.61 20.10
CA GLY A 91 -10.93 -10.19 20.10
C GLY A 91 -9.85 -9.17 19.73
N ASP A 92 -8.64 -9.59 19.36
CA ASP A 92 -7.57 -8.64 19.03
C ASP A 92 -7.85 -7.94 17.67
N ALA A 93 -8.20 -6.66 17.74
CA ALA A 93 -8.64 -5.88 16.57
C ALA A 93 -7.58 -5.82 15.45
N ALA A 94 -6.30 -5.78 15.79
CA ALA A 94 -5.20 -5.74 14.82
C ALA A 94 -5.02 -7.09 14.11
N SER A 95 -5.17 -8.20 14.84
CA SER A 95 -5.17 -9.56 14.28
C SER A 95 -6.40 -9.79 13.40
N MET A 96 -7.59 -9.39 13.84
CA MET A 96 -8.81 -9.43 13.02
C MET A 96 -8.65 -8.66 11.71
N TRP A 97 -8.16 -7.41 11.77
CA TRP A 97 -7.92 -6.60 10.58
C TRP A 97 -6.91 -7.26 9.64
N THR A 98 -5.78 -7.72 10.19
CA THR A 98 -4.71 -8.34 9.40
C THR A 98 -5.19 -9.64 8.75
N LEU A 99 -5.95 -10.45 9.48
CA LEU A 99 -6.51 -11.71 9.00
C LEU A 99 -7.52 -11.45 7.86
N GLY A 100 -8.43 -10.50 8.05
CA GLY A 100 -9.36 -10.07 7.01
C GLY A 100 -8.66 -9.54 5.75
N GLN A 101 -7.55 -8.81 5.89
CA GLN A 101 -6.75 -8.34 4.74
C GLN A 101 -6.04 -9.51 4.02
N ILE A 102 -5.55 -10.51 4.75
CA ILE A 102 -4.93 -11.71 4.16
C ILE A 102 -5.95 -12.50 3.36
N TYR A 103 -7.13 -12.74 3.94
CA TYR A 103 -8.18 -13.50 3.26
C TYR A 103 -8.69 -12.77 2.01
N ASP A 104 -8.93 -11.46 2.06
CA ASP A 104 -9.33 -10.65 0.89
C ASP A 104 -8.28 -10.71 -0.23
N ALA A 105 -6.99 -10.60 0.13
CA ALA A 105 -5.90 -10.64 -0.83
C ALA A 105 -5.72 -12.03 -1.50
N CYS A 106 -5.99 -13.11 -0.77
CA CYS A 106 -5.76 -14.48 -1.25
C CYS A 106 -7.00 -15.17 -1.84
N GLU A 107 -8.21 -14.65 -1.59
CA GLU A 107 -9.48 -15.27 -2.00
C GLU A 107 -9.52 -15.60 -3.50
N LEU A 108 -9.24 -14.62 -4.36
CA LEU A 108 -9.32 -14.80 -5.81
C LEU A 108 -8.35 -15.89 -6.31
N LEU A 109 -7.15 -15.98 -5.71
CA LEU A 109 -6.15 -16.97 -6.10
C LEU A 109 -6.57 -18.37 -5.69
N ALA A 110 -7.07 -18.53 -4.47
CA ALA A 110 -7.55 -19.82 -3.98
C ALA A 110 -8.80 -20.29 -4.74
N VAL A 111 -9.77 -19.41 -5.00
CA VAL A 111 -10.96 -19.75 -5.78
C VAL A 111 -10.60 -20.18 -7.21
N LYS A 112 -9.69 -19.44 -7.85
CA LYS A 112 -9.33 -19.68 -9.25
C LYS A 112 -8.41 -20.88 -9.45
N TYR A 113 -7.48 -21.10 -8.52
CA TYR A 113 -6.39 -22.07 -8.68
C TYR A 113 -6.43 -23.22 -7.68
N GLY A 114 -7.29 -23.19 -6.66
CA GLY A 114 -7.34 -24.19 -5.60
C GLY A 114 -7.95 -25.54 -6.01
N THR A 115 -8.54 -25.63 -7.20
CA THR A 115 -8.99 -26.91 -7.78
C THR A 115 -7.93 -27.57 -8.66
N ALA A 116 -6.74 -26.98 -8.79
CA ALA A 116 -5.66 -27.54 -9.57
C ALA A 116 -5.18 -28.87 -8.95
N ALA A 117 -4.74 -29.82 -9.77
CA ALA A 117 -4.33 -31.14 -9.28
C ALA A 117 -3.08 -31.08 -8.39
N THR A 118 -2.19 -30.11 -8.65
CA THR A 118 -0.98 -29.86 -7.87
C THR A 118 -0.69 -28.36 -7.82
N LEU A 119 0.07 -27.92 -6.80
CA LEU A 119 0.53 -26.53 -6.73
C LEU A 119 1.38 -26.14 -7.96
N ASP A 120 2.17 -27.05 -8.51
CA ASP A 120 2.92 -26.82 -9.75
C ASP A 120 2.01 -26.53 -10.95
N SER A 121 0.87 -27.22 -11.07
CA SER A 121 -0.10 -26.95 -12.12
C SER A 121 -0.83 -25.61 -11.95
N ALA A 122 -1.11 -25.22 -10.69
CA ALA A 122 -1.61 -23.89 -10.36
C ALA A 122 -0.59 -22.80 -10.71
N ARG A 123 0.69 -23.02 -10.36
CA ARG A 123 1.80 -22.14 -10.71
C ARG A 123 1.90 -21.96 -12.22
N GLN A 124 1.90 -23.06 -12.97
CA GLN A 124 1.96 -23.01 -14.43
C GLN A 124 0.79 -22.20 -15.02
N SER A 125 -0.41 -22.35 -14.45
CA SER A 125 -1.59 -21.60 -14.89
C SER A 125 -1.43 -20.09 -14.67
N ILE A 126 -0.77 -19.66 -13.59
CA ILE A 126 -0.42 -18.24 -13.39
C ILE A 126 0.70 -17.79 -14.33
N ASP A 127 1.71 -18.62 -14.57
CA ASP A 127 2.79 -18.26 -15.48
C ASP A 127 2.27 -18.01 -16.90
N VAL A 128 1.31 -18.81 -17.35
CA VAL A 128 0.61 -18.60 -18.64
C VAL A 128 -0.11 -17.25 -18.66
N VAL A 129 -0.88 -16.93 -17.62
CA VAL A 129 -1.63 -15.66 -17.54
C VAL A 129 -0.70 -14.45 -17.46
N THR A 130 0.36 -14.56 -16.68
CA THR A 130 1.32 -13.45 -16.46
C THR A 130 2.29 -13.26 -17.61
N ALA A 131 2.46 -14.23 -18.52
CA ALA A 131 3.30 -14.10 -19.70
C ALA A 131 2.82 -13.00 -20.66
N ALA A 132 1.53 -12.69 -20.67
CA ALA A 132 0.94 -11.62 -21.49
C ALA A 132 0.90 -10.25 -20.78
N MET A 133 1.36 -10.16 -19.52
CA MET A 133 1.30 -8.94 -18.72
C MET A 133 2.60 -8.14 -18.83
N PRO A 134 2.55 -6.81 -18.61
CA PRO A 134 3.75 -6.02 -18.38
C PRO A 134 4.62 -6.62 -17.25
N PRO A 135 5.97 -6.51 -17.31
CA PRO A 135 6.86 -7.19 -16.37
C PRO A 135 6.59 -6.89 -14.89
N GLN A 136 6.20 -5.66 -14.54
CA GLN A 136 5.88 -5.29 -13.16
C GLN A 136 4.59 -5.96 -12.68
N ALA A 137 3.51 -5.87 -13.47
CA ALA A 137 2.25 -6.56 -13.20
C ALA A 137 2.45 -8.08 -13.06
N ALA A 138 3.22 -8.68 -13.98
CA ALA A 138 3.56 -10.11 -13.93
C ALA A 138 4.28 -10.48 -12.62
N ARG A 139 5.28 -9.69 -12.21
CA ARG A 139 5.99 -9.89 -10.93
C ARG A 139 5.08 -9.79 -9.73
N TYR A 140 4.22 -8.76 -9.69
CA TYR A 140 3.25 -8.60 -8.62
C TYR A 140 2.35 -9.83 -8.48
N HIS A 141 1.71 -10.26 -9.56
CA HIS A 141 0.79 -11.40 -9.52
C HIS A 141 1.48 -12.71 -9.15
N ARG A 142 2.71 -12.96 -9.65
CA ARG A 142 3.50 -14.12 -9.23
C ARG A 142 3.82 -14.05 -7.74
N ARG A 143 4.35 -12.92 -7.26
CA ARG A 143 4.64 -12.74 -5.82
C ARG A 143 3.40 -12.97 -4.94
N GLN A 144 2.24 -12.46 -5.35
CA GLN A 144 1.01 -12.69 -4.57
C GLN A 144 0.60 -14.17 -4.56
N PHE A 145 0.77 -14.89 -5.66
CA PHE A 145 0.57 -16.34 -5.65
C PHE A 145 1.51 -17.06 -4.69
N ASP A 146 2.80 -16.73 -4.69
CA ASP A 146 3.78 -17.35 -3.77
C ASP A 146 3.35 -17.16 -2.32
N ARG A 147 2.94 -15.93 -2.00
CA ARG A 147 2.46 -15.54 -0.66
C ARG A 147 1.18 -16.24 -0.26
N CYS A 148 0.29 -16.51 -1.20
CA CYS A 148 -1.01 -17.13 -0.96
C CYS A 148 -1.04 -18.65 -1.22
N ARG A 149 0.09 -19.29 -1.56
CA ARG A 149 0.11 -20.69 -2.00
C ARG A 149 -0.53 -21.67 -1.02
N GLY A 150 -0.40 -21.45 0.29
CA GLY A 150 -1.03 -22.31 1.30
C GLY A 150 -2.55 -22.30 1.23
N PHE A 151 -3.16 -21.15 0.88
CA PHE A 151 -4.61 -21.07 0.62
C PHE A 151 -5.01 -21.63 -0.75
N VAL A 152 -4.08 -21.73 -1.70
CA VAL A 152 -4.32 -22.45 -2.96
C VAL A 152 -4.33 -23.97 -2.71
N GLU A 153 -3.44 -24.47 -1.86
CA GLU A 153 -3.40 -25.89 -1.48
C GLU A 153 -4.53 -26.29 -0.52
N HIS A 154 -4.95 -25.36 0.33
CA HIS A 154 -5.99 -25.55 1.35
C HIS A 154 -7.07 -24.45 1.27
N PRO A 155 -7.86 -24.40 0.17
CA PRO A 155 -8.86 -23.35 -0.03
C PRO A 155 -9.99 -23.41 1.01
N ASP A 156 -10.19 -24.54 1.68
CA ASP A 156 -11.13 -24.71 2.78
C ASP A 156 -10.75 -23.95 4.06
N GLN A 157 -9.49 -23.50 4.18
CA GLN A 157 -9.00 -22.70 5.31
C GLN A 157 -9.14 -21.18 5.09
N LEU A 158 -9.68 -20.75 3.94
CA LEU A 158 -10.10 -19.37 3.77
C LEU A 158 -11.39 -19.11 4.51
N GLU A 159 -11.39 -18.06 5.32
CA GLU A 159 -12.61 -17.56 5.94
C GLU A 159 -13.07 -16.26 5.27
N ASN A 160 -14.29 -15.82 5.60
CA ASN A 160 -14.83 -14.61 5.01
C ASN A 160 -14.11 -13.36 5.56
N ALA A 161 -13.39 -12.68 4.66
CA ALA A 161 -12.67 -11.45 4.96
C ALA A 161 -13.56 -10.34 5.53
N GLU A 162 -14.79 -10.19 5.01
CA GLU A 162 -15.73 -9.16 5.41
C GLU A 162 -16.14 -9.31 6.88
N ILE A 163 -16.29 -10.55 7.36
CA ILE A 163 -16.61 -10.82 8.77
C ILE A 163 -15.46 -10.33 9.66
N TRP A 164 -14.22 -10.71 9.36
CA TRP A 164 -13.06 -10.30 10.14
C TRP A 164 -12.82 -8.79 10.11
N GLN A 165 -13.00 -8.15 8.96
CA GLN A 165 -12.86 -6.70 8.83
C GLN A 165 -13.98 -5.94 9.57
N THR A 166 -15.20 -6.47 9.58
CA THR A 166 -16.32 -5.91 10.36
C THR A 166 -16.05 -6.01 11.86
N LEU A 167 -15.66 -7.19 12.34
CA LEU A 167 -15.29 -7.40 13.74
C LEU A 167 -14.11 -6.51 14.17
N ALA A 168 -13.10 -6.34 13.31
CA ALA A 168 -12.00 -5.42 13.57
C ALA A 168 -12.45 -3.97 13.70
N ALA A 169 -13.43 -3.55 12.89
CA ALA A 169 -13.99 -2.20 12.94
C ALA A 169 -14.75 -1.96 14.26
N GLU A 170 -15.59 -2.91 14.67
CA GLU A 170 -16.33 -2.87 15.93
C GLU A 170 -15.39 -2.95 17.14
N ALA A 171 -14.29 -3.70 17.04
CA ALA A 171 -13.24 -3.76 18.05
C ALA A 171 -12.31 -2.53 18.04
N GLY A 172 -12.55 -1.54 17.17
CA GLY A 172 -11.90 -0.23 17.22
C GLY A 172 -10.63 -0.10 16.37
N HIS A 173 -10.33 -1.03 15.46
CA HIS A 173 -9.16 -0.90 14.58
C HIS A 173 -9.31 0.32 13.63
N PRO A 174 -8.34 1.27 13.57
CA PRO A 174 -8.55 2.54 12.87
C PRO A 174 -8.87 2.41 11.38
N ALA A 175 -8.10 1.59 10.65
CA ALA A 175 -8.32 1.39 9.22
C ALA A 175 -9.62 0.61 8.93
N ALA A 176 -10.02 -0.28 9.85
CA ALA A 176 -11.24 -1.06 9.69
C ALA A 176 -12.48 -0.17 9.82
N GLN A 177 -12.47 0.75 10.80
CA GLN A 177 -13.52 1.76 10.94
C GLN A 177 -13.65 2.65 9.69
N LEU A 178 -12.52 3.12 9.14
CA LEU A 178 -12.55 3.87 7.87
C LEU A 178 -13.07 3.02 6.71
N ARG A 179 -12.64 1.75 6.61
CA ARG A 179 -13.08 0.84 5.55
C ARG A 179 -14.58 0.60 5.59
N ALA A 180 -15.18 0.48 6.78
CA ALA A 180 -16.61 0.28 6.94
C ALA A 180 -17.47 1.43 6.36
N TRP A 181 -16.97 2.67 6.42
CA TRP A 181 -17.66 3.81 5.77
C TRP A 181 -17.45 3.88 4.25
N VAL A 182 -16.44 3.19 3.71
CA VAL A 182 -16.10 3.19 2.29
C VAL A 182 -16.71 1.99 1.54
N ASP A 183 -16.74 0.83 2.18
CA ASP A 183 -17.15 -0.46 1.60
C ASP A 183 -18.45 -0.95 2.25
N ARG A 184 -19.56 -0.82 1.52
CA ARG A 184 -20.91 -1.17 2.01
C ARG A 184 -21.12 -2.66 2.31
N ARG A 185 -20.13 -3.52 2.01
CA ARG A 185 -20.17 -4.94 2.41
C ARG A 185 -19.86 -5.11 3.90
N LEU A 186 -19.16 -4.15 4.50
CA LEU A 186 -18.85 -4.17 5.93
C LEU A 186 -19.96 -3.44 6.69
N ASP A 187 -20.79 -4.20 7.39
CA ASP A 187 -21.93 -3.69 8.15
C ASP A 187 -21.58 -3.53 9.63
N ALA A 188 -20.56 -2.70 9.91
CA ALA A 188 -20.12 -2.41 11.28
C ALA A 188 -20.97 -1.31 11.91
N ASP A 189 -21.37 -1.48 13.18
CA ASP A 189 -22.18 -0.50 13.92
C ASP A 189 -21.34 0.71 14.41
N LEU A 190 -21.02 1.62 13.50
CA LEU A 190 -20.18 2.80 13.78
C LEU A 190 -20.91 4.15 13.71
N GLY A 191 -22.17 4.15 13.28
CA GLY A 191 -22.88 5.37 12.89
C GLY A 191 -22.27 6.06 11.66
N PRO A 192 -22.80 7.22 11.24
CA PRO A 192 -22.28 7.96 10.10
C PRO A 192 -20.91 8.60 10.39
N PRO A 193 -20.03 8.75 9.38
CA PRO A 193 -18.75 9.42 9.57
C PRO A 193 -18.92 10.91 9.90
N SER A 194 -18.09 11.42 10.81
CA SER A 194 -17.93 12.85 11.09
C SER A 194 -16.48 13.26 10.88
N LEU A 195 -16.24 14.55 10.56
CA LEU A 195 -14.87 15.03 10.28
C LEU A 195 -13.93 14.78 11.46
N PRO A 196 -14.28 15.12 12.71
CA PRO A 196 -13.40 14.85 13.86
C PRO A 196 -13.12 13.36 14.05
N ARG A 197 -14.13 12.49 13.83
CA ARG A 197 -13.96 11.04 13.96
C ARG A 197 -13.01 10.49 12.90
N VAL A 198 -13.24 10.83 11.62
CA VAL A 198 -12.35 10.40 10.53
C VAL A 198 -10.94 10.94 10.72
N ALA A 199 -10.79 12.21 11.08
CA ALA A 199 -9.49 12.82 11.35
C ALA A 199 -8.73 12.07 12.45
N SER A 200 -9.37 11.78 13.59
CA SER A 200 -8.73 11.05 14.69
C SER A 200 -8.24 9.64 14.30
N LEU A 201 -8.96 8.94 13.41
CA LEU A 201 -8.55 7.63 12.92
C LEU A 201 -7.35 7.71 11.98
N VAL A 202 -7.28 8.74 11.14
CA VAL A 202 -6.12 9.02 10.26
C VAL A 202 -4.91 9.45 11.10
N GLU A 203 -5.13 10.24 12.14
CA GLU A 203 -4.10 10.72 13.08
C GLU A 203 -3.48 9.62 13.94
N SER A 204 -4.15 8.46 14.08
CA SER A 204 -3.52 7.26 14.64
C SER A 204 -2.23 6.86 13.89
N GLY A 205 -2.06 7.32 12.64
CA GLY A 205 -0.93 6.99 11.78
C GLY A 205 -0.90 5.54 11.35
N GLN A 206 -2.01 4.80 11.52
CA GLN A 206 -2.14 3.45 11.00
C GLN A 206 -1.97 3.50 9.46
N PRO A 207 -1.02 2.73 8.88
CA PRO A 207 -0.69 2.82 7.46
C PRO A 207 -1.87 2.63 6.49
N ASP A 208 -2.67 1.59 6.68
CA ASP A 208 -3.87 1.33 5.88
C ASP A 208 -4.93 2.45 6.07
N ALA A 209 -5.02 3.07 7.25
CA ALA A 209 -5.90 4.21 7.51
C ALA A 209 -5.47 5.45 6.72
N LEU A 210 -4.16 5.73 6.66
CA LEU A 210 -3.58 6.79 5.82
C LEU A 210 -3.89 6.57 4.34
N LEU A 211 -3.85 5.32 3.87
CA LEU A 211 -4.16 4.95 2.49
C LEU A 211 -5.67 5.03 2.17
N LEU A 212 -6.54 4.82 3.16
CA LEU A 212 -7.99 4.95 3.02
C LEU A 212 -8.48 6.40 3.13
N ALA A 213 -7.73 7.27 3.82
CA ALA A 213 -8.07 8.67 4.05
C ALA A 213 -8.61 9.43 2.81
N PRO A 214 -7.99 9.39 1.60
CA PRO A 214 -8.49 10.12 0.43
C PRO A 214 -9.91 9.72 -0.03
N ARG A 215 -10.42 8.55 0.40
CA ARG A 215 -11.79 8.11 0.10
C ARG A 215 -12.84 8.81 0.95
N LEU A 216 -12.45 9.34 2.11
CA LEU A 216 -13.36 10.00 3.06
C LEU A 216 -13.02 11.48 3.25
N LEU A 217 -11.78 11.89 2.96
CA LEU A 217 -11.30 13.25 3.10
C LEU A 217 -10.87 13.82 1.75
N ARG A 218 -11.30 15.05 1.49
CA ARG A 218 -10.85 15.85 0.35
C ARG A 218 -10.09 17.06 0.84
N LEU A 219 -8.96 17.36 0.23
CA LEU A 219 -8.22 18.60 0.47
C LEU A 219 -9.06 19.83 0.18
N ASP A 220 -8.88 20.86 1.00
CA ASP A 220 -9.37 22.20 0.71
C ASP A 220 -8.47 22.86 -0.34
N THR A 221 -9.00 22.99 -1.56
CA THR A 221 -8.31 23.59 -2.70
C THR A 221 -9.28 24.43 -3.52
N GLN A 222 -8.75 25.48 -4.16
CA GLN A 222 -9.52 26.32 -5.09
C GLN A 222 -9.56 25.74 -6.51
N GLU A 223 -8.88 24.62 -6.73
CA GLU A 223 -8.84 23.95 -8.02
C GLU A 223 -10.19 23.34 -8.40
N ALA A 224 -10.48 23.33 -9.70
CA ALA A 224 -11.65 22.64 -10.25
C ALA A 224 -11.33 21.16 -10.52
N GLU A 225 -12.37 20.33 -10.64
CA GLU A 225 -12.21 18.96 -11.14
C GLU A 225 -11.82 18.96 -12.64
N PRO A 226 -10.98 18.00 -13.10
CA PRO A 226 -10.42 16.85 -12.37
C PRO A 226 -9.11 17.14 -11.61
N THR A 227 -8.59 18.37 -11.70
CA THR A 227 -7.31 18.77 -11.09
C THR A 227 -7.33 18.63 -9.57
N ALA A 228 -8.43 19.04 -8.93
CA ALA A 228 -8.61 18.90 -7.49
C ALA A 228 -8.49 17.44 -7.01
N SER A 229 -9.17 16.50 -7.68
CA SER A 229 -9.04 15.08 -7.37
C SER A 229 -7.63 14.55 -7.59
N ALA A 230 -6.94 14.96 -8.67
CA ALA A 230 -5.56 14.52 -8.92
C ALA A 230 -4.58 15.03 -7.85
N ILE A 231 -4.75 16.28 -7.40
CA ILE A 231 -3.98 16.84 -6.28
C ILE A 231 -4.28 16.06 -4.99
N ASN A 232 -5.55 15.78 -4.70
CA ASN A 232 -5.96 15.05 -3.50
C ASN A 232 -5.32 13.66 -3.41
N GLU A 233 -5.50 12.83 -4.44
CA GLU A 233 -4.97 11.46 -4.46
C GLU A 233 -3.44 11.45 -4.39
N THR A 234 -2.77 12.36 -5.11
CA THR A 234 -1.30 12.47 -5.11
C THR A 234 -0.78 12.95 -3.75
N ALA A 235 -1.41 13.96 -3.15
CA ALA A 235 -0.98 14.53 -1.89
C ALA A 235 -1.11 13.53 -0.73
N TRP A 236 -2.21 12.79 -0.68
CA TRP A 236 -2.40 11.75 0.34
C TRP A 236 -1.39 10.61 0.19
N ALA A 237 -1.10 10.16 -1.03
CA ALA A 237 -0.08 9.15 -1.27
C ALA A 237 1.32 9.64 -0.81
N LEU A 238 1.71 10.86 -1.19
CA LEU A 238 2.99 11.44 -0.75
C LEU A 238 3.05 11.64 0.77
N ALA A 239 1.95 12.09 1.40
CA ALA A 239 1.88 12.26 2.85
C ALA A 239 2.02 10.92 3.59
N ALA A 240 1.37 9.87 3.09
CA ALA A 240 1.50 8.52 3.65
C ALA A 240 2.97 8.05 3.68
N CYS A 241 3.73 8.29 2.61
CA CYS A 241 5.17 8.00 2.56
C CYS A 241 5.94 8.77 3.63
N GLN A 242 5.67 10.08 3.77
CA GLN A 242 6.30 10.91 4.81
C GLN A 242 5.96 10.43 6.23
N LEU A 243 4.82 9.76 6.40
CA LEU A 243 4.34 9.22 7.67
C LEU A 243 4.78 7.76 7.92
N GLY A 244 5.59 7.19 7.02
CA GLY A 244 6.25 5.90 7.22
C GLY A 244 5.57 4.71 6.53
N VAL A 245 4.59 4.95 5.65
CA VAL A 245 4.13 3.90 4.73
C VAL A 245 5.29 3.54 3.79
N ASP A 246 5.50 2.24 3.57
CA ASP A 246 6.51 1.76 2.62
C ASP A 246 6.13 2.12 1.19
N CYS A 247 6.81 3.13 0.67
CA CYS A 247 6.66 3.66 -0.67
C CYS A 247 7.82 3.32 -1.59
N SER A 248 8.70 2.39 -1.17
CA SER A 248 9.76 1.86 -2.02
C SER A 248 9.19 1.14 -3.25
N ASP A 249 10.06 0.74 -4.16
CA ASP A 249 9.69 -0.06 -5.33
C ASP A 249 9.07 -1.41 -4.94
N GLN A 250 9.39 -1.96 -3.76
CA GLN A 250 8.80 -3.21 -3.24
C GLN A 250 7.54 -2.97 -2.39
N GLY A 251 7.24 -1.72 -2.05
CA GLY A 251 6.07 -1.32 -1.29
C GLY A 251 4.77 -1.64 -2.03
N GLU A 252 3.75 -2.09 -1.30
CA GLU A 252 2.48 -2.52 -1.89
C GLU A 252 1.76 -1.40 -2.67
N ILE A 253 1.80 -0.16 -2.19
CA ILE A 253 1.22 0.99 -2.90
C ILE A 253 1.88 1.20 -4.27
N THR A 254 3.20 1.07 -4.35
CA THR A 254 3.96 1.20 -5.59
C THR A 254 3.63 0.05 -6.53
N GLN A 255 3.68 -1.18 -6.01
CA GLN A 255 3.39 -2.37 -6.78
C GLN A 255 1.99 -2.35 -7.40
N ILE A 256 0.96 -1.97 -6.63
CA ILE A 256 -0.42 -1.88 -7.13
C ILE A 256 -0.56 -0.81 -8.24
N ARG A 257 0.09 0.35 -8.08
CA ARG A 257 0.08 1.39 -9.13
C ARG A 257 0.76 0.90 -10.41
N CYS A 258 1.86 0.17 -10.26
CA CYS A 258 2.62 -0.39 -11.37
C CYS A 258 1.97 -1.60 -12.06
N ILE A 259 0.80 -2.06 -11.60
CA ILE A 259 0.01 -3.06 -12.34
C ILE A 259 -0.54 -2.44 -13.64
N TRP A 260 -0.99 -1.19 -13.57
CA TRP A 260 -1.72 -0.53 -14.65
C TRP A 260 -0.88 0.46 -15.45
N ASP A 261 0.24 0.91 -14.88
CA ASP A 261 1.14 1.87 -15.50
C ASP A 261 2.50 1.27 -15.85
N ALA A 262 3.16 1.87 -16.85
CA ALA A 262 4.50 1.49 -17.27
C ALA A 262 5.55 2.03 -16.29
N CYS A 263 5.70 1.37 -15.14
CA CYS A 263 6.80 1.67 -14.21
C CYS A 263 8.12 1.05 -14.68
N ALA A 264 9.21 1.80 -14.55
CA ALA A 264 10.55 1.28 -14.72
C ALA A 264 10.96 0.42 -13.51
N PRO A 265 11.96 -0.48 -13.66
CA PRO A 265 12.55 -1.19 -12.53
C PRO A 265 13.16 -0.22 -11.51
N GLY A 266 12.79 -0.37 -10.23
CA GLY A 266 13.30 0.46 -9.14
C GLY A 266 12.55 1.78 -8.91
N ASP A 267 11.50 2.07 -9.68
CA ASP A 267 10.66 3.24 -9.44
C ASP A 267 9.96 3.12 -8.07
N ASP A 268 10.16 4.13 -7.22
CA ASP A 268 9.40 4.31 -5.99
C ASP A 268 8.07 5.02 -6.27
N VAL A 269 7.18 5.10 -5.27
CA VAL A 269 5.86 5.71 -5.50
C VAL A 269 5.95 7.19 -5.91
N VAL A 270 6.97 7.90 -5.45
CA VAL A 270 7.14 9.33 -5.71
C VAL A 270 7.46 9.55 -7.19
N THR A 271 8.39 8.73 -7.71
CA THR A 271 8.78 8.70 -9.12
C THR A 271 7.60 8.35 -10.01
N VAL A 272 6.83 7.31 -9.64
CA VAL A 272 5.61 6.91 -10.37
C VAL A 272 4.59 8.04 -10.41
N LEU A 273 4.29 8.66 -9.26
CA LEU A 273 3.33 9.76 -9.17
C LEU A 273 3.78 10.97 -10.01
N GLN A 274 5.07 11.29 -10.02
CA GLN A 274 5.61 12.40 -10.80
C GLN A 274 5.44 12.19 -12.31
N GLY A 275 5.49 10.93 -12.78
CA GLY A 275 5.23 10.58 -14.18
C GLY A 275 3.75 10.53 -14.56
N GLN A 276 2.86 10.30 -13.59
CA GLN A 276 1.41 10.13 -13.82
C GLN A 276 0.62 11.45 -13.91
N VAL A 277 1.13 12.54 -13.33
CA VAL A 277 0.43 13.82 -13.27
C VAL A 277 1.26 14.96 -13.87
N SER A 278 0.63 16.11 -14.15
CA SER A 278 1.35 17.28 -14.64
C SER A 278 2.32 17.82 -13.57
N PRO A 279 3.43 18.49 -13.97
CA PRO A 279 4.35 19.10 -13.01
C PRO A 279 3.66 20.09 -12.05
N TYR A 280 2.62 20.77 -12.51
CA TYR A 280 1.80 21.65 -11.68
C TYR A 280 1.07 20.87 -10.57
N VAL A 281 0.33 19.81 -10.96
CA VAL A 281 -0.41 18.96 -10.01
C VAL A 281 0.55 18.34 -9.01
N PHE A 282 1.69 17.80 -9.48
CA PHE A 282 2.67 17.18 -8.60
C PHE A 282 3.23 18.18 -7.57
N GLN A 283 3.56 19.39 -8.01
CA GLN A 283 4.09 20.43 -7.12
C GLN A 283 3.06 20.84 -6.07
N GLN A 284 1.80 21.10 -6.47
CA GLN A 284 0.72 21.40 -5.54
C GLN A 284 0.49 20.25 -4.55
N ALA A 285 0.47 19.02 -5.04
CA ALA A 285 0.28 17.83 -4.21
C ALA A 285 1.41 17.65 -3.19
N ARG A 286 2.67 17.93 -3.56
CA ARG A 286 3.82 17.85 -2.65
C ARG A 286 3.73 18.88 -1.51
N ASP A 287 3.29 20.09 -1.83
CA ASP A 287 3.13 21.15 -0.83
C ASP A 287 1.99 20.80 0.14
N GLN A 288 0.86 20.28 -0.37
CA GLN A 288 -0.25 19.79 0.44
C GLN A 288 0.14 18.56 1.28
N ALA A 289 0.89 17.62 0.72
CA ALA A 289 1.37 16.44 1.43
C ALA A 289 2.19 16.79 2.67
N THR A 290 3.05 17.81 2.54
CA THR A 290 3.87 18.31 3.66
C THR A 290 2.98 18.89 4.77
N ARG A 291 1.93 19.66 4.41
CA ARG A 291 0.98 20.22 5.38
C ARG A 291 0.16 19.12 6.05
N LEU A 292 -0.33 18.14 5.29
CA LEU A 292 -1.03 16.96 5.81
C LEU A 292 -0.17 16.20 6.82
N ALA A 293 1.06 15.84 6.44
CA ALA A 293 1.95 15.08 7.31
C ALA A 293 2.29 15.82 8.61
N VAL A 294 2.41 17.15 8.58
CA VAL A 294 2.60 17.96 9.79
C VAL A 294 1.34 17.97 10.66
N ALA A 295 0.16 18.20 10.07
CA ALA A 295 -1.10 18.24 10.81
C ALA A 295 -1.43 16.88 11.46
N ILE A 296 -1.20 15.78 10.74
CA ILE A 296 -1.41 14.41 11.23
C ILE A 296 -0.50 14.10 12.42
N ARG A 297 0.80 14.41 12.33
CA ARG A 297 1.74 14.20 13.46
C ARG A 297 1.38 15.04 14.71
N GLN A 298 0.67 16.15 14.51
CA GLN A 298 0.26 17.04 15.59
C GLN A 298 -1.15 16.74 16.14
N GLY A 299 -1.90 15.83 15.52
CA GLY A 299 -3.30 15.57 15.88
C GLY A 299 -4.20 16.78 15.67
N ARG A 300 -4.05 17.50 14.55
CA ARG A 300 -4.79 18.73 14.23
C ARG A 300 -5.36 18.75 12.80
N LEU A 301 -5.63 17.59 12.23
CA LEU A 301 -6.06 17.45 10.84
C LEU A 301 -7.43 18.11 10.59
N ASP A 302 -8.37 18.00 11.52
CA ASP A 302 -9.69 18.65 11.45
C ASP A 302 -9.63 20.17 11.74
N ASP A 303 -8.82 20.58 12.70
CA ASP A 303 -8.66 22.00 13.08
C ASP A 303 -7.81 22.82 12.11
N ALA A 304 -6.99 22.18 11.28
CA ALA A 304 -6.08 22.87 10.36
C ALA A 304 -6.78 23.47 9.13
N GLY A 305 -8.08 23.20 8.93
CA GLY A 305 -8.83 23.63 7.75
C GLY A 305 -8.25 23.08 6.43
N LEU A 306 -7.56 21.94 6.50
CA LEU A 306 -6.89 21.34 5.35
C LEU A 306 -7.79 20.40 4.56
N VAL A 307 -8.80 19.84 5.22
CA VAL A 307 -9.61 18.75 4.68
C VAL A 307 -11.08 18.95 5.01
N HIS A 308 -11.92 18.40 4.14
CA HIS A 308 -13.36 18.31 4.30
C HIS A 308 -13.80 16.86 4.12
N LEU A 309 -14.86 16.46 4.83
CA LEU A 309 -15.47 15.15 4.55
C LEU A 309 -16.00 15.10 3.13
N ARG A 310 -15.72 14.00 2.43
CA ARG A 310 -16.37 13.65 1.19
C ARG A 310 -17.77 13.19 1.53
N VAL A 311 -18.75 14.06 1.31
CA VAL A 311 -20.15 13.66 1.35
C VAL A 311 -20.41 12.85 0.09
N ASN A 312 -20.63 11.54 0.22
CA ASN A 312 -21.18 10.75 -0.87
C ASN A 312 -22.58 11.30 -1.16
N SER A 313 -22.71 12.08 -2.23
CA SER A 313 -23.97 12.68 -2.70
C SER A 313 -25.00 11.65 -3.20
N SER A 314 -24.77 10.36 -3.00
CA SER A 314 -25.75 9.29 -3.24
C SER A 314 -26.77 9.11 -2.11
N ALA A 315 -26.67 9.87 -1.00
CA ALA A 315 -27.63 9.85 0.11
C ALA A 315 -28.79 10.86 -0.03
N SER A 316 -28.82 11.68 -1.08
CA SER A 316 -29.94 12.57 -1.41
C SER A 316 -30.75 12.01 -2.56
N GLY A 317 -31.45 10.90 -2.31
CA GLY A 317 -32.59 10.46 -3.11
C GLY A 317 -33.86 11.09 -2.55
N ASP A 318 -34.16 12.31 -3.00
CA ASP A 318 -35.47 12.95 -3.08
C ASP A 318 -36.49 12.65 -1.96
N ALA A 319 -36.39 13.44 -0.88
CA ALA A 319 -37.60 13.96 -0.27
C ALA A 319 -38.18 15.06 -1.18
N ILE A 320 -38.88 14.65 -2.24
CA ILE A 320 -39.76 15.55 -3.00
C ILE A 320 -41.20 15.17 -2.63
N THR A 321 -41.78 16.03 -1.79
CA THR A 321 -43.21 16.29 -1.64
C THR A 321 -44.05 15.97 -2.88
N GLN A 322 -44.95 15.01 -2.74
CA GLN A 322 -46.39 15.15 -3.06
C GLN A 322 -47.20 14.06 -2.36
#